data_AF-A0AAW6WBR5-F1
#
_entry.id   AF-A0AAW6WBR5-F1
#
_cell.length_a   1.000
_cell.length_b   1.000
_cell.length_c   1.000
_cell.angle_alpha   90.00
_cell.angle_beta   90.00
_cell.angle_gamma   90.00
#
_symmetry.space_group_name_H-M   'P 1'
#
loop_
_entity.id
_entity.type
_entity.pdbx_description
1 polymer ?
#
loop_
_entity_poly.entity_id
_entity_poly.type
_entity_poly.pdbx_seq_one_letter_code
_entity_poly.pdbx_strand_id
1 'polypeptide(L)'
;MKQVITFKSNPDYYEKEKLGLKCNTVRVFELCDDREYILRDIMSEEIKKEDVVLKIENNETGETFERMISDLTFFATNGVEIYVISWIHKDEVV
;
A
#
# COMPACT_ATOMS: atom_id res chain seq x y z
N MET A 1 -11.83 -15.15 0.53
CA MET A 1 -10.56 -15.14 -0.24
C MET A 1 -10.03 -13.72 -0.15
N LYS A 2 -8.77 -13.50 0.24
CA LYS A 2 -8.23 -12.15 0.38
C LYS A 2 -7.94 -11.55 -0.99
N GLN A 3 -8.26 -10.28 -1.18
CA GLN A 3 -7.91 -9.54 -2.39
C GLN A 3 -6.45 -9.09 -2.29
N VAL A 4 -5.69 -9.17 -3.38
CA VAL A 4 -4.28 -8.75 -3.41
C VAL A 4 -4.15 -7.54 -4.31
N ILE A 5 -3.64 -6.43 -3.77
CA ILE A 5 -3.28 -5.25 -4.55
C ILE A 5 -1.77 -5.16 -4.65
N THR A 6 -1.26 -4.97 -5.87
CA THR A 6 0.19 -4.93 -6.13
C THR A 6 0.63 -3.54 -6.55
N PHE A 7 1.69 -3.05 -5.92
CA PHE A 7 2.36 -1.82 -6.32
C PHE A 7 3.83 -2.05 -6.59
N LYS A 8 4.33 -1.34 -7.61
CA LYS A 8 5.76 -1.30 -7.91
C LYS A 8 6.47 -0.28 -7.03
N SER A 9 7.67 -0.61 -6.60
CA SER A 9 8.57 0.25 -5.83
C SER A 9 9.92 0.31 -6.51
N ASN A 10 10.53 1.49 -6.49
CA ASN A 10 11.92 1.67 -6.90
C ASN A 10 12.83 0.90 -5.91
N PRO A 11 13.95 0.29 -6.35
CA PRO A 11 14.76 -0.58 -5.48
C PRO A 11 15.20 0.07 -4.18
N ASP A 12 15.55 1.36 -4.20
CA ASP A 12 16.01 2.09 -3.01
C ASP A 12 14.91 2.24 -1.95
N TYR A 13 13.64 2.32 -2.38
CA TYR A 13 12.49 2.35 -1.47
C TYR A 13 12.05 0.95 -1.10
N TYR A 14 12.08 0.01 -2.05
CA TYR A 14 11.72 -1.38 -1.83
C TYR A 14 12.49 -2.00 -0.67
N GLU A 15 13.82 -1.82 -0.61
CA GLU A 15 14.63 -2.36 0.49
C GLU A 15 14.25 -1.73 1.85
N LYS A 16 13.98 -0.42 1.89
CA LYS A 16 13.52 0.26 3.12
C LYS A 16 12.14 -0.22 3.56
N GLU A 17 11.24 -0.46 2.63
CA GLU A 17 9.88 -0.96 2.88
C GLU A 17 9.91 -2.43 3.36
N LYS A 18 10.76 -3.24 2.73
CA LYS A 18 11.00 -4.65 3.08
C LYS A 18 11.60 -4.79 4.47
N LEU A 19 12.60 -3.97 4.81
CA LEU A 19 13.29 -3.95 6.12
C LEU A 19 12.51 -3.26 7.24
N GLY A 20 11.33 -2.67 6.97
CA GLY A 20 10.53 -1.97 7.99
C GLY A 20 11.05 -0.58 8.37
N LEU A 21 12.12 -0.10 7.74
CA LEU A 21 12.62 1.28 7.91
C LEU A 21 11.62 2.32 7.36
N LYS A 22 10.77 1.90 6.42
CA LYS A 22 9.65 2.67 5.89
C LYS A 22 8.41 1.78 5.89
N CYS A 23 7.62 1.83 6.97
CA CYS A 23 6.39 1.05 7.12
C CYS A 23 5.18 1.65 6.41
N ASN A 24 5.40 2.23 5.23
CA ASN A 24 4.35 2.78 4.39
C ASN A 24 4.77 2.85 2.92
N THR A 25 3.79 2.98 2.05
CA THR A 25 3.98 3.43 0.68
C THR A 25 3.07 4.61 0.36
N VAL A 26 3.55 5.53 -0.45
CA VAL A 26 2.79 6.69 -0.94
C VAL A 26 2.43 6.46 -2.40
N ARG A 27 1.17 6.67 -2.77
CA ARG A 27 0.64 6.45 -4.10
C ARG A 27 -0.15 7.65 -4.59
N VAL A 28 0.08 7.99 -5.85
CA VAL A 28 -0.73 8.88 -6.65
C VAL A 28 -1.25 8.04 -7.80
N PHE A 29 -2.54 8.12 -8.05
CA PHE A 29 -3.19 7.33 -9.08
C PHE A 29 -3.42 8.18 -10.34
N GLU A 30 -3.31 7.52 -11.49
CA GLU A 30 -3.86 8.05 -12.73
C GLU A 30 -5.36 7.71 -12.79
N LEU A 31 -6.11 8.40 -13.66
CA LEU A 31 -7.53 8.13 -13.83
C LEU A 31 -7.78 6.63 -14.14
N CYS A 32 -8.73 6.04 -13.42
CA CYS A 32 -9.22 4.66 -13.59
C CYS A 32 -8.23 3.55 -13.19
N ASP A 33 -7.60 3.66 -12.02
CA ASP A 33 -6.82 2.57 -11.44
C ASP A 33 -7.68 1.71 -10.48
N ASP A 34 -7.86 0.43 -10.79
CA ASP A 34 -8.64 -0.51 -9.96
C ASP A 34 -8.14 -0.58 -8.50
N ARG A 35 -6.83 -0.35 -8.29
CA ARG A 35 -6.24 -0.35 -6.95
C ARG A 35 -6.72 0.85 -6.14
N GLU A 36 -6.98 1.98 -6.79
CA GLU A 36 -7.52 3.16 -6.13
C GLU A 36 -8.92 2.89 -5.59
N TYR A 37 -9.79 2.28 -6.41
CA TYR A 37 -11.15 1.92 -5.97
C TYR A 37 -11.12 1.02 -4.73
N ILE A 38 -10.23 0.02 -4.70
CA ILE A 38 -10.07 -0.84 -3.52
C ILE A 38 -9.67 -0.03 -2.28
N LEU A 39 -8.75 0.93 -2.40
CA LEU A 39 -8.37 1.78 -1.26
C LEU A 39 -9.55 2.66 -0.80
N ARG A 40 -10.34 3.18 -1.73
CA ARG A 40 -11.54 3.96 -1.43
C ARG A 40 -12.59 3.12 -0.72
N ASP A 41 -12.83 1.89 -1.17
CA ASP A 41 -13.78 0.96 -0.55
C ASP A 41 -13.33 0.55 0.87
N ILE A 42 -12.02 0.48 1.12
CA ILE A 42 -11.51 0.29 2.49
C ILE A 42 -11.81 1.52 3.35
N MET A 43 -11.56 2.73 2.84
CA MET A 43 -11.80 3.98 3.58
C MET A 43 -13.28 4.26 3.83
N SER A 44 -14.17 3.81 2.94
CA SER A 44 -15.63 3.90 3.13
C SER A 44 -16.21 2.73 3.94
N GLU A 45 -15.36 1.83 4.45
CA GLU A 45 -15.73 0.62 5.20
C GLU A 45 -16.60 -0.39 4.42
N GLU A 46 -16.65 -0.28 3.09
CA GLU A 46 -17.30 -1.26 2.21
C GLU A 46 -16.51 -2.58 2.16
N ILE A 47 -15.18 -2.50 2.28
CA ILE A 47 -14.28 -3.64 2.38
C ILE A 47 -13.44 -3.53 3.66
N LYS A 48 -13.30 -4.63 4.40
CA LYS A 48 -12.40 -4.67 5.56
C LYS A 48 -10.94 -4.69 5.09
N LYS A 49 -10.09 -3.81 5.62
CA LYS A 49 -8.65 -3.78 5.30
C LYS A 49 -7.96 -5.12 5.57
N GLU A 50 -8.43 -5.90 6.54
CA GLU A 50 -7.91 -7.23 6.88
C GLU A 50 -8.13 -8.28 5.78
N ASP A 51 -9.08 -8.02 4.87
CA ASP A 51 -9.38 -8.85 3.71
C ASP A 51 -8.55 -8.45 2.48
N VAL A 52 -7.72 -7.41 2.58
CA VAL A 52 -6.82 -6.94 1.51
C VAL A 52 -5.36 -7.15 1.91
N VAL A 53 -4.59 -7.78 1.02
CA VAL A 53 -3.14 -7.96 1.13
C VAL A 53 -2.45 -6.97 0.21
N LEU A 54 -1.55 -6.17 0.79
CA LEU A 54 -0.68 -5.29 0.04
C LEU A 54 0.56 -6.05 -0.40
N LYS A 55 0.79 -6.14 -1.71
CA LYS A 55 2.00 -6.69 -2.30
C LYS A 55 2.85 -5.58 -2.89
N ILE A 56 4.12 -5.54 -2.52
CA ILE A 56 5.10 -4.61 -3.09
C ILE A 56 6.07 -5.40 -3.96
N GLU A 57 6.26 -4.94 -5.19
CA GLU A 57 7.15 -5.52 -6.20
C GLU A 57 8.31 -4.57 -6.48
N ASN A 58 9.53 -5.07 -6.45
CA ASN A 58 10.70 -4.35 -6.94
C ASN A 58 10.60 -4.23 -8.46
N ASN A 59 10.58 -2.99 -8.97
CA ASN A 59 10.35 -2.74 -10.39
C ASN A 59 11.50 -3.12 -11.32
N GLU A 60 12.69 -3.45 -10.79
CA GLU A 60 13.85 -3.91 -11.56
C GLU A 60 14.04 -5.42 -11.48
N THR A 61 13.93 -6.01 -10.29
CA THR A 61 14.23 -7.44 -10.08
C THR A 61 12.99 -8.34 -10.16
N GLY A 62 11.79 -7.78 -9.97
CA GLY A 62 10.54 -8.52 -9.84
C GLY A 62 10.40 -9.25 -8.50
N GLU A 63 11.34 -9.07 -7.55
CA GLU A 63 11.16 -9.58 -6.19
C GLU A 63 9.94 -8.95 -5.53
N THR A 64 9.29 -9.69 -4.62
CA THR A 64 8.07 -9.20 -3.96
C THR A 64 8.05 -9.53 -2.47
N PHE A 65 7.35 -8.68 -1.71
CA PHE A 65 6.94 -8.99 -0.34
C PHE A 65 5.49 -8.56 -0.09
N GLU A 66 4.86 -9.16 0.91
CA GLU A 66 3.47 -8.90 1.28
C GLU A 66 3.36 -8.29 2.68
N ARG A 67 2.33 -7.47 2.89
CA ARG A 67 1.98 -6.79 4.13
C ARG A 67 0.47 -6.73 4.33
N MET A 68 0.06 -6.66 5.58
CA MET A 68 -1.33 -6.35 5.96
C MET A 68 -1.45 -4.85 6.17
N ILE A 69 -2.49 -4.24 5.61
CA ILE A 69 -2.75 -2.80 5.77
C ILE A 69 -3.16 -2.55 7.23
N SER A 70 -2.46 -1.66 7.92
CA SER A 70 -2.81 -1.21 9.26
C SER A 70 -3.62 0.08 9.22
N ASP A 71 -3.28 0.99 8.32
CA ASP A 71 -3.93 2.29 8.18
C ASP A 71 -3.89 2.81 6.73
N LEU A 72 -4.90 3.60 6.38
CA LEU A 72 -5.01 4.31 5.11
C LEU A 72 -5.32 5.78 5.37
N THR A 73 -4.45 6.65 4.89
CA THR A 73 -4.66 8.09 4.93
C THR A 73 -4.77 8.64 3.50
N PHE A 74 -5.79 9.46 3.27
CA PHE A 74 -5.99 10.20 2.02
C PHE A 74 -5.88 11.70 2.26
N PHE A 75 -5.21 12.40 1.36
CA PHE A 75 -5.27 13.86 1.29
C PHE A 75 -5.13 14.35 -0.14
N ALA A 76 -5.85 15.44 -0.43
CA ALA A 76 -5.77 16.13 -1.72
C ALA A 76 -5.00 17.46 -1.54
N THR A 77 -4.00 17.70 -2.37
CA THR A 77 -3.24 18.95 -2.39
C THR A 77 -2.96 19.39 -3.81
N ASN A 78 -3.21 20.66 -4.13
CA ASN A 78 -3.03 21.22 -5.47
C ASN A 78 -3.67 20.40 -6.60
N GLY A 79 -4.82 19.77 -6.34
CA GLY A 79 -5.53 18.92 -7.31
C GLY A 79 -4.92 17.51 -7.51
N VAL A 80 -3.93 17.14 -6.71
CA VAL A 80 -3.34 15.80 -6.69
C VAL A 80 -3.87 15.02 -5.49
N GLU A 81 -4.41 13.85 -5.75
CA GLU A 81 -4.88 12.90 -4.74
C GLU A 81 -3.74 11.97 -4.32
N ILE A 82 -3.46 11.94 -3.00
CA ILE A 82 -2.33 11.21 -2.43
C ILE A 82 -2.86 10.25 -1.38
N TYR A 83 -2.45 8.99 -1.52
CA TYR A 83 -2.77 7.90 -0.61
C TYR A 83 -1.51 7.44 0.11
N VAL A 84 -1.57 7.36 1.43
CA VAL A 84 -0.54 6.76 2.27
C VAL A 84 -1.07 5.45 2.83
N ILE A 85 -0.41 4.36 2.47
CA ILE A 85 -0.78 3.00 2.86
C ILE A 85 0.26 2.50 3.86
N SER A 86 -0.14 2.30 5.10
CA SER A 86 0.76 1.91 6.19
C SER A 86 0.53 0.46 6.63
N TRP A 87 1.56 -0.16 7.19
CA TRP A 87 1.49 -1.50 7.78
C TRP A 87 2.34 -1.59 9.04
N ILE A 88 2.05 -2.57 9.89
CA ILE A 88 2.89 -2.88 11.06
C ILE A 88 4.01 -3.83 10.61
N HIS A 89 5.25 -3.55 11.02
CA HIS A 89 6.36 -4.49 10.78
C HIS A 89 6.24 -5.67 11.74
N LYS A 90 6.54 -6.89 11.27
CA LYS A 90 6.29 -8.15 12.00
C LYS A 90 6.93 -8.23 13.40
N ASP A 91 7.91 -7.38 13.70
CA ASP A 91 8.64 -7.38 14.98
C ASP A 91 8.05 -6.41 16.02
N GLU A 92 7.02 -5.63 15.67
CA GLU A 92 6.29 -4.81 16.64
C GLU A 92 5.21 -5.68 17.32
N VAL A 93 5.63 -6.43 18.33
CA VAL A 93 4.71 -7.03 19.31
C VAL A 93 4.13 -5.88 20.14
N VAL A 94 2.85 -5.59 19.96
CA VAL A 94 2.08 -4.72 20.87
C VAL A 94 1.57 -5.55 22.05
#